data_AF-A0A367F563-F1
#
_entry.id   AF-A0A367F563-F1
#
_cell.length_a   1.000
_cell.length_b   1.000
_cell.length_c   1.000
_cell.angle_alpha   90.00
_cell.angle_beta   90.00
_cell.angle_gamma   90.00
#
_symmetry.space_group_name_H-M   'P 1'
#
loop_
_entity.id
_entity.type
_entity.pdbx_description
1 polymer ?
#
loop_
_entity_poly.entity_id
_entity_poly.type
_entity_poly.pdbx_seq_one_letter_code
_entity_poly.pdbx_strand_id
1 'polypeptide(L)'
;MVPGLADSNGVSFESVNVPGRYLRHYNYALRLDPNDNTSIFRADATFYRTAGLADSSWSSFRSYNFPTYYLRHRDYLLRIDPLSASSSLSDRQDATFRVSS
;
A
#
# COMPACT_ATOMS: atom_id res chain seq x y z
N MET A 1 1.66 -1.16 11.40
CA MET A 1 1.20 -2.21 10.47
C MET A 1 0.54 -3.30 11.28
N VAL A 2 -0.55 -3.86 10.77
CA VAL A 2 -1.30 -4.99 11.35
C VAL A 2 -1.53 -6.06 10.28
N PRO A 3 -1.95 -7.29 10.62
CA PRO A 3 -2.37 -8.27 9.62
C PRO A 3 -3.39 -7.69 8.64
N GLY A 4 -3.32 -8.08 7.37
CA GLY A 4 -4.20 -7.56 6.33
C GLY A 4 -5.68 -7.81 6.63
N LEU A 5 -6.52 -6.80 6.45
CA LEU A 5 -7.95 -6.89 6.76
C LEU A 5 -8.69 -7.89 5.84
N ALA A 6 -8.28 -8.02 4.58
CA ALA A 6 -8.89 -8.97 3.63
C ALA A 6 -8.16 -10.32 3.58
N ASP A 7 -6.87 -10.34 3.88
CA ASP A 7 -6.01 -11.53 3.89
C ASP A 7 -4.90 -11.35 4.93
N SER A 8 -4.85 -12.25 5.91
CA SER A 8 -3.87 -12.24 6.99
C SER A 8 -2.42 -12.41 6.54
N ASN A 9 -2.18 -12.90 5.31
CA ASN A 9 -0.83 -12.94 4.70
C ASN A 9 -0.38 -11.57 4.18
N GLY A 10 -1.31 -10.62 4.04
CA GLY A 10 -1.04 -9.23 3.72
C GLY A 10 -0.85 -8.37 4.97
N VAL A 11 -0.78 -7.06 4.75
CA VAL A 11 -0.69 -6.04 5.78
C VAL A 11 -1.72 -4.94 5.54
N SER A 12 -2.16 -4.32 6.63
CA SER A 12 -2.92 -3.07 6.62
C SER A 12 -2.22 -2.03 7.50
N PHE A 13 -2.37 -0.76 7.14
CA PHE A 13 -1.73 0.36 7.86
C PHE A 13 -2.77 1.09 8.70
N GLU A 14 -2.87 0.72 9.97
CA GLU A 14 -3.68 1.43 10.94
C GLU A 14 -2.97 2.69 11.44
N SER A 15 -3.73 3.78 11.59
CA SER A 15 -3.26 5.01 12.20
C SER A 15 -3.02 4.84 13.70
N VAL A 16 -1.86 5.30 14.17
CA VAL A 16 -1.51 5.29 15.60
C VAL A 16 -2.29 6.36 16.37
N ASN A 17 -2.45 7.55 15.79
CA ASN A 17 -3.08 8.69 16.47
C ASN A 17 -4.61 8.73 16.32
N VAL A 18 -5.18 7.98 15.37
CA VAL A 18 -6.62 7.81 15.19
C VAL A 18 -6.95 6.33 14.97
N PRO A 19 -6.91 5.50 16.03
CA PRO A 19 -7.17 4.07 15.95
C PRO A 19 -8.50 3.74 15.27
N GLY A 20 -8.57 2.59 14.59
CA GLY A 20 -9.72 2.20 13.78
C GLY A 20 -9.77 2.83 12.38
N ARG A 21 -8.82 3.73 12.04
CA ARG A 21 -8.65 4.26 10.68
C ARG A 21 -7.45 3.64 9.98
N TYR A 22 -7.62 3.38 8.68
CA TYR A 22 -6.64 2.66 7.88
C TYR A 22 -6.34 3.43 6.60
N LEU A 23 -5.09 3.32 6.14
CA LEU A 23 -4.79 3.68 4.76
C LEU A 23 -5.45 2.68 3.83
N ARG A 24 -6.25 3.20 2.89
CA ARG A 24 -6.85 2.45 1.80
C ARG A 24 -6.75 3.23 0.50
N HIS A 25 -6.77 2.54 -0.64
CA HIS A 25 -6.92 3.25 -1.91
C HIS A 25 -8.40 3.58 -2.19
N TYR A 26 -8.64 4.67 -2.91
CA TYR A 26 -9.95 5.07 -3.42
C TYR A 26 -9.75 5.94 -4.65
N ASN A 27 -10.30 5.55 -5.79
CA ASN A 27 -9.96 6.17 -7.08
C ASN A 27 -8.43 6.31 -7.25
N TYR A 28 -7.71 5.24 -6.88
CA TYR A 28 -6.25 5.12 -6.89
C TYR A 28 -5.47 5.98 -5.87
N ALA A 29 -6.06 7.03 -5.29
CA ALA A 29 -5.41 7.82 -4.24
C ALA A 29 -5.49 7.12 -2.88
N LEU A 30 -4.47 7.26 -2.02
CA LEU A 30 -4.53 6.77 -0.65
C LEU A 30 -5.28 7.77 0.24
N ARG A 31 -6.16 7.23 1.08
CA ARG A 31 -6.96 7.98 2.06
C ARG A 31 -6.87 7.30 3.42
N LEU A 32 -7.01 8.09 4.48
CA LEU A 32 -7.16 7.60 5.85
C LEU A 32 -8.64 7.62 6.25
N ASP A 33 -9.30 6.48 6.16
CA ASP A 33 -10.74 6.36 6.39
C ASP A 33 -11.03 5.37 7.55
N PRO A 34 -12.16 5.51 8.27
CA PRO A 34 -12.57 4.57 9.30
C PRO A 34 -12.95 3.22 8.66
N ASN A 35 -12.54 2.12 9.29
CA ASN A 35 -12.94 0.79 8.84
C ASN A 35 -14.44 0.57 9.03
N ASP A 36 -15.17 0.48 7.92
CA ASP A 36 -16.62 0.23 7.88
C ASP A 36 -16.97 -1.27 7.85
N ASN A 37 -15.97 -2.14 7.93
CA ASN A 37 -16.09 -3.61 7.85
C ASN A 37 -16.75 -4.13 6.57
N THR A 38 -16.80 -3.33 5.50
CA THR A 38 -17.21 -3.83 4.18
C THR A 38 -16.09 -4.65 3.54
N SER A 39 -16.44 -5.63 2.70
CA SER A 39 -15.45 -6.41 1.96
C SER A 39 -14.58 -5.52 1.06
N ILE A 40 -15.17 -4.49 0.46
CA ILE A 40 -14.45 -3.54 -0.41
C ILE A 40 -13.44 -2.72 0.38
N PHE A 41 -13.81 -2.19 1.56
CA PHE A 41 -12.87 -1.47 2.41
C PHE A 41 -11.68 -2.35 2.80
N ARG A 42 -11.95 -3.57 3.26
CA ARG A 42 -10.88 -4.50 3.64
C ARG A 42 -9.96 -4.81 2.46
N ALA A 43 -10.52 -4.98 1.26
CA ALA A 43 -9.75 -5.21 0.05
C ALA A 43 -8.90 -3.99 -0.34
N ASP A 44 -9.46 -2.78 -0.27
CA ASP A 44 -8.77 -1.53 -0.59
C ASP A 44 -7.66 -1.16 0.41
N ALA A 45 -7.80 -1.62 1.66
CA ALA A 45 -6.87 -1.38 2.76
C ALA A 45 -5.82 -2.50 2.94
N THR A 46 -5.84 -3.56 2.12
CA THR A 46 -4.90 -4.69 2.24
C THR A 46 -3.83 -4.61 1.15
N PHE A 47 -2.57 -4.77 1.56
CA PHE A 47 -1.42 -4.78 0.68
C PHE A 47 -0.53 -5.98 0.98
N TYR A 48 0.11 -6.55 -0.03
CA TYR A 48 1.19 -7.52 0.15
C TYR A 48 2.53 -6.77 0.21
N ARG A 49 3.26 -6.95 1.32
CA ARG A 49 4.65 -6.50 1.41
C ARG A 49 5.52 -7.41 0.54
N THR A 50 6.27 -6.80 -0.37
CA THR A 50 7.16 -7.46 -1.33
C THR A 50 8.55 -6.84 -1.24
N ALA A 51 9.55 -7.48 -1.85
CA ALA A 51 10.87 -6.86 -2.05
C ALA A 51 10.72 -5.54 -2.81
N GLY A 52 11.51 -4.53 -2.45
CA GLY A 52 11.43 -3.22 -3.09
C GLY A 52 11.70 -3.26 -4.59
N LEU A 53 10.91 -2.52 -5.37
CA LEU A 53 11.04 -2.47 -6.83
C LEU A 53 12.33 -1.79 -7.30
N ALA A 54 12.89 -0.87 -6.50
CA ALA A 54 14.18 -0.21 -6.77
C ALA A 54 15.35 -0.80 -5.97
N ASP A 55 15.07 -1.35 -4.79
CA ASP A 55 16.05 -1.95 -3.89
C ASP A 55 15.39 -3.13 -3.15
N SER A 56 15.87 -4.34 -3.42
CA SER A 56 15.29 -5.57 -2.85
C SER A 56 15.50 -5.69 -1.33
N SER A 57 16.39 -4.91 -0.73
CA SER A 57 16.56 -4.85 0.73
C SER A 57 15.49 -4.00 1.42
N TRP A 58 14.73 -3.19 0.66
CA TRP A 58 13.63 -2.37 1.13
C TRP A 58 12.29 -3.03 0.79
N SER A 59 11.19 -2.29 0.86
CA SER A 59 9.84 -2.85 0.70
C SER A 59 9.01 -2.09 -0.30
N SER A 60 8.27 -2.83 -1.12
CA SER A 60 7.17 -2.29 -1.92
C SER A 60 5.86 -2.94 -1.48
N PHE A 61 4.75 -2.22 -1.60
CA PHE A 61 3.44 -2.67 -1.12
C PHE A 61 2.47 -2.81 -2.29
N ARG A 62 2.22 -4.04 -2.70
CA ARG A 62 1.33 -4.40 -3.81
C ARG A 62 -0.11 -4.44 -3.32
N SER A 63 -1.05 -3.83 -4.03
CA SER A 63 -2.46 -3.89 -3.66
C SER A 63 -2.99 -5.33 -3.70
N TYR A 64 -3.84 -5.68 -2.74
CA TYR A 64 -4.53 -6.98 -2.69
C TYR A 64 -5.48 -7.15 -3.87
N ASN A 65 -6.35 -6.17 -4.11
CA ASN A 65 -7.41 -6.24 -5.13
C ASN A 65 -7.01 -5.62 -6.48
N PHE A 66 -5.85 -4.98 -6.58
CA PHE A 66 -5.24 -4.54 -7.84
C PHE A 66 -3.83 -5.13 -7.97
N PRO A 67 -3.69 -6.41 -8.40
CA PRO A 67 -2.45 -7.18 -8.27
C PRO A 67 -1.22 -6.64 -9.00
N THR A 68 -1.40 -5.73 -9.97
CA THR A 68 -0.31 -5.06 -10.71
C THR A 68 0.02 -3.67 -10.15
N TYR A 69 -0.75 -3.19 -9.16
CA TYR A 69 -0.63 -1.84 -8.61
C TYR A 69 0.15 -1.84 -7.31
N TYR A 70 1.02 -0.85 -7.15
CA TYR A 70 1.85 -0.67 -5.96
C TYR A 70 1.61 0.71 -5.34
N LEU A 71 1.64 0.75 -4.01
CA LEU A 71 1.72 1.99 -3.26
C LEU A 71 2.98 2.76 -3.69
N ARG A 72 2.81 4.04 -4.01
CA ARG A 72 3.89 4.96 -4.32
C ARG A 72 3.55 6.39 -3.92
N HIS A 73 4.56 7.25 -3.79
CA HIS A 73 4.33 8.70 -3.74
C HIS A 73 4.39 9.29 -5.15
N ARG A 74 3.58 10.30 -5.47
CA ARG A 74 3.70 11.09 -6.71
C ARG A 74 3.12 12.47 -6.46
N ASP A 75 3.83 13.53 -6.85
CA ASP A 75 3.37 14.91 -6.68
C ASP A 75 2.87 15.19 -5.24
N TYR A 76 3.64 14.71 -4.25
CA TYR A 76 3.34 14.79 -2.81
C TYR A 76 2.09 14.02 -2.32
N LEU A 77 1.45 13.21 -3.17
CA LEU A 77 0.34 12.34 -2.79
C LEU A 77 0.77 10.87 -2.73
N LEU A 78 0.27 10.13 -1.75
CA LEU A 78 0.30 8.66 -1.80
C LEU A 78 -0.82 8.16 -2.71
N ARG A 79 -0.49 7.22 -3.60
CA ARG A 79 -1.42 6.58 -4.54
C ARG A 79 -0.99 5.15 -4.84
N ILE A 80 -1.84 4.40 -5.52
CA ILE A 80 -1.48 3.14 -6.18
C ILE A 80 -1.39 3.34 -7.69
N ASP A 81 -0.34 2.83 -8.33
CA ASP A 81 -0.17 2.85 -9.80
C ASP A 81 0.32 1.50 -10.31
N PRO A 82 0.03 1.13 -11.57
CA PRO A 82 0.54 -0.11 -12.15
C PRO A 82 2.05 0.00 -12.33
N LEU A 83 2.81 -0.87 -11.66
CA LEU A 83 4.28 -0.85 -11.68
C LEU A 83 4.85 -2.26 -11.80
N SER A 84 6.03 -2.33 -12.41
CA SER A 84 6.79 -3.57 -12.57
C SER A 84 8.30 -3.29 -12.48
N ALA A 85 9.11 -4.35 -12.57
CA ALA A 85 10.57 -4.23 -12.67
C ALA A 85 11.03 -3.44 -13.93
N SER A 86 10.19 -3.34 -14.97
CA SER A 86 10.50 -2.60 -16.19
C SER A 86 10.00 -1.14 -16.20
N SER A 87 9.26 -0.71 -15.17
CA SER A 87 8.89 0.71 -14.98
C SER A 87 10.14 1.59 -14.86
N SER A 88 10.02 2.91 -15.02
CA SER A 88 11.17 3.81 -14.87
C SER A 88 11.82 3.68 -13.47
N LEU A 89 13.12 3.96 -13.35
CA LEU A 89 13.80 3.88 -12.05
C LEU A 89 13.14 4.81 -11.01
N SER A 90 12.76 6.02 -11.40
CA SER A 90 12.05 6.96 -10.52
C SER A 90 10.73 6.37 -10.03
N ASP A 91 9.92 5.76 -10.91
CA ASP A 91 8.66 5.17 -10.47
C ASP A 91 8.85 4.01 -9.48
N ARG A 92 9.91 3.21 -9.68
CA ARG A 92 10.26 2.14 -8.76
C ARG A 92 10.77 2.67 -7.42
N GLN A 93 11.54 3.77 -7.43
CA GLN A 93 12.00 4.45 -6.22
C GLN A 93 10.84 5.03 -5.43
N ASP A 94 9.91 5.69 -6.13
CA ASP A 94 8.69 6.27 -5.54
C ASP A 94 7.80 5.22 -4.86
N ALA A 95 7.93 3.95 -5.27
CA ALA A 95 7.22 2.78 -4.73
C ALA A 95 8.06 1.93 -3.74
N THR A 96 9.26 2.36 -3.37
CA THR A 96 10.18 1.61 -2.50
C THR A 96 10.40 2.35 -1.19
N PHE A 97 9.99 1.73 -0.09
CA PHE A 97 9.97 2.32 1.25
C PHE A 97 10.89 1.55 2.19
N ARG A 98 11.65 2.30 3.00
CA ARG A 98 12.34 1.74 4.16
C ARG A 98 11.36 1.66 5.32
N VAL A 99 11.18 0.47 5.88
CA VAL A 99 10.39 0.28 7.10
C VAL A 99 11.32 0.43 8.30
N SER A 100 10.97 1.32 9.23
CA SER A 100 11.66 1.51 10.52
C SER A 100 10.73 1.16 11.68
N SER A 101 11.34 0.74 12.79
CA SER A 101 10.71 0.53 14.10
C SER A 101 10.58 1.84 14.87
#